data_AF-A0A9X0RBN6-F1
#
_entry.id   AF-A0A9X0RBN6-F1
#
_cell.length_a   1.000
_cell.length_b   1.000
_cell.length_c   1.000
_cell.angle_alpha   90.00
_cell.angle_beta   90.00
_cell.angle_gamma   90.00
#
_symmetry.space_group_name_H-M   'P 1'
#
loop_
_entity.id
_entity.type
_entity.pdbx_description
1 polymer ?
#
loop_
_entity_poly.entity_id
_entity_poly.type
_entity_poly.pdbx_seq_one_letter_code
_entity_poly.pdbx_strand_id
1 'polypeptide(L)'
;MELPATVFVAGGAIIASLITGLITFTNILISKDQKTSEFRQDWIDRVRDEVSVFISSVADFTTHLVDKKDDQDALDKLYDDNMKLTSEIVRSYNSLRLHLNKVDDKEIVDILGELYEFAAKGEIDFEVKDVTKKENELISLTQDMLKEEWTRVKAGEKTYRFMKWFGLSMIIAPLLVIAMNYQYIATFLAP
;
A
#
# COMPACT_ATOMS: atom_id res chain seq x y z
N MET A 1 26.37 10.29 -55.64
CA MET A 1 25.06 10.98 -55.71
C MET A 1 24.84 11.56 -54.33
N GLU A 2 24.98 12.89 -54.18
CA GLU A 2 24.87 13.52 -52.86
C GLU A 2 23.42 13.58 -52.43
N LEU A 3 23.13 13.20 -51.19
CA LEU A 3 21.78 13.27 -50.64
C LEU A 3 21.39 14.73 -50.43
N PRO A 4 20.16 15.14 -50.78
CA PRO A 4 19.68 16.49 -50.53
C PRO A 4 19.70 16.84 -49.03
N ALA A 5 20.09 18.06 -48.68
CA ALA A 5 20.13 18.54 -47.29
C ALA A 5 18.78 18.36 -46.54
N THR A 6 17.67 18.41 -47.27
CA THR A 6 16.32 18.20 -46.74
C THR A 6 16.10 16.81 -46.15
N VAL A 7 16.80 15.78 -46.64
CA VAL A 7 16.73 14.40 -46.13
C VAL A 7 17.31 14.32 -44.71
N PHE A 8 18.41 15.02 -44.44
CA PHE A 8 19.02 15.07 -43.11
C PHE A 8 18.14 15.81 -42.11
N VAL A 9 17.51 16.91 -42.52
CA VAL A 9 16.55 17.66 -41.69
C VAL A 9 15.33 16.79 -41.34
N ALA A 10 14.75 16.10 -42.33
CA ALA A 10 13.63 15.19 -42.12
C ALA A 10 14.00 14.02 -41.21
N GLY A 11 15.19 13.43 -41.40
CA GLY A 11 15.71 12.37 -40.54
C GLY A 11 15.88 12.82 -39.09
N GLY A 12 16.45 14.02 -38.87
CA GLY A 12 16.57 14.63 -37.55
C GLY A 12 15.22 14.85 -36.86
N ALA A 13 14.22 15.35 -37.60
CA ALA A 13 12.88 15.56 -37.07
C ALA A 13 12.18 14.26 -36.66
N ILE A 14 12.30 13.20 -37.48
CA ILE A 14 11.75 11.88 -37.17
C ILE A 14 12.40 11.31 -35.90
N ILE A 15 13.74 11.34 -35.83
CA ILE A 15 14.48 10.85 -34.66
C ILE A 15 14.08 11.63 -33.40
N ALA A 16 14.00 12.96 -33.47
CA ALA A 16 13.57 13.80 -32.35
C ALA A 16 12.16 13.43 -31.88
N SER A 17 11.21 13.24 -32.81
CA SER A 17 9.84 12.86 -32.46
C SER A 17 9.74 11.48 -31.80
N LEU A 18 10.56 10.51 -32.23
CA LEU A 18 10.63 9.18 -31.63
C LEU A 18 11.21 9.23 -30.21
N ILE A 19 12.26 10.04 -30.00
CA ILE A 19 12.83 10.27 -28.67
C ILE A 19 11.79 10.91 -27.76
N THR A 20 11.08 11.94 -28.24
CA THR A 20 9.99 12.57 -27.47
C THR A 20 8.90 11.57 -27.12
N GLY A 21 8.43 10.76 -28.07
CA GLY A 21 7.41 9.74 -27.82
C GLY A 21 7.84 8.72 -26.76
N LEU A 22 9.11 8.30 -26.79
CA LEU A 22 9.68 7.39 -25.81
C LEU A 22 9.74 8.01 -24.40
N ILE A 23 10.17 9.27 -24.29
CA ILE A 23 10.21 10.00 -23.02
C ILE A 23 8.79 10.11 -22.45
N THR A 24 7.82 10.51 -23.27
CA THR A 24 6.41 10.63 -22.86
C THR A 24 5.85 9.28 -22.39
N PHE A 25 6.10 8.21 -23.13
CA PHE A 25 5.67 6.86 -22.74
C PHE A 25 6.27 6.43 -21.39
N THR A 26 7.56 6.67 -21.19
CA THR A 26 8.26 6.36 -19.94
C THR A 26 7.67 7.15 -18.76
N ASN A 27 7.38 8.43 -18.96
CA ASN A 27 6.75 9.28 -17.93
C ASN A 27 5.36 8.78 -17.54
N ILE A 28 4.55 8.32 -18.51
CA ILE A 28 3.23 7.75 -18.22
C ILE A 28 3.35 6.48 -17.36
N LEU A 29 4.30 5.60 -17.69
CA LEU A 29 4.54 4.39 -16.92
C LEU A 29 4.99 4.69 -15.49
N ILE A 30 5.93 5.62 -15.32
CA ILE A 30 6.38 6.06 -14.00
C ILE A 30 5.21 6.65 -13.20
N SER A 31 4.40 7.52 -13.82
CA SER A 31 3.25 8.14 -13.17
C SER A 31 2.23 7.10 -12.70
N LYS A 32 1.95 6.10 -13.54
CA LYS A 32 1.06 4.98 -13.18
C LYS A 32 1.60 4.16 -12.01
N ASP A 33 2.89 3.80 -12.03
CA ASP A 33 3.51 3.01 -10.96
C ASP A 33 3.61 3.81 -9.66
N GLN A 34 3.90 5.11 -9.72
CA GLN A 34 3.88 6.02 -8.57
C GLN A 34 2.47 6.08 -7.95
N LYS A 35 1.43 6.26 -8.77
CA LYS A 35 0.05 6.31 -8.30
C LYS A 35 -0.39 4.99 -7.65
N THR A 36 0.06 3.86 -8.21
CA THR A 36 -0.21 2.54 -7.64
C THR A 36 0.44 2.40 -6.25
N SER A 37 1.70 2.82 -6.10
CA SER A 37 2.38 2.83 -4.80
C SER A 37 1.72 3.77 -3.79
N GLU A 38 1.25 4.94 -4.22
CA GLU A 38 0.49 5.88 -3.39
C GLU A 38 -0.81 5.23 -2.89
N PHE A 39 -1.60 4.62 -3.77
CA PHE A 39 -2.83 3.93 -3.36
C PHE A 39 -2.60 2.78 -2.38
N ARG A 40 -1.47 2.07 -2.50
CA ARG A 40 -1.08 1.02 -1.54
C ARG A 40 -0.68 1.60 -0.19
N GLN A 41 0.04 2.72 -0.17
CA GLN A 41 0.37 3.42 1.08
C GLN A 41 -0.89 3.95 1.75
N ASP A 42 -1.79 4.56 0.98
CA ASP A 42 -3.09 5.02 1.49
C ASP A 42 -3.91 3.87 2.08
N TRP A 43 -3.86 2.68 1.48
CA TRP A 43 -4.52 1.48 2.02
C TRP A 43 -3.87 1.02 3.33
N ILE A 44 -2.53 0.97 3.41
CA ILE A 44 -1.77 0.65 4.63
C ILE A 44 -2.15 1.61 5.77
N ASP A 45 -2.19 2.91 5.48
CA ASP A 45 -2.49 3.93 6.48
C ASP A 45 -3.94 3.85 6.95
N ARG A 46 -4.90 3.64 6.03
CA ARG A 46 -6.30 3.39 6.41
C ARG A 46 -6.47 2.17 7.30
N VAL A 47 -5.81 1.05 6.99
CA VAL A 47 -5.90 -0.16 7.81
C VAL A 47 -5.28 0.09 9.18
N ARG A 48 -4.13 0.77 9.25
CA ARG A 48 -3.51 1.13 10.53
C ARG A 48 -4.43 1.98 11.41
N ASP A 49 -5.07 2.99 10.82
CA ASP A 49 -5.98 3.89 11.52
C ASP A 49 -7.23 3.13 12.00
N GLU A 50 -7.86 2.32 11.14
CA GLU A 50 -9.06 1.54 11.51
C GLU A 50 -8.76 0.47 12.57
N VAL A 51 -7.58 -0.16 12.55
CA VAL A 51 -7.15 -1.08 13.63
C VAL A 51 -6.97 -0.33 14.94
N SER A 52 -6.35 0.86 14.92
CA SER A 52 -6.19 1.69 16.11
C SER A 52 -7.54 2.07 16.73
N VAL A 53 -8.48 2.53 15.89
CA VAL A 53 -9.84 2.89 16.33
C VAL A 53 -10.53 1.67 16.91
N PHE A 54 -10.58 0.55 16.17
CA PHE A 54 -11.24 -0.68 16.62
C PHE A 54 -10.72 -1.14 17.99
N ILE A 55 -9.39 -1.24 18.14
CA ILE A 55 -8.77 -1.68 19.39
C ILE A 55 -9.11 -0.72 20.52
N SER A 56 -8.97 0.59 20.32
CA SER A 56 -9.28 1.56 21.38
C SER A 56 -10.75 1.53 21.80
N SER A 57 -11.67 1.38 20.84
CA SER A 57 -13.10 1.36 21.13
C SER A 57 -13.51 0.08 21.84
N VAL A 58 -12.94 -1.07 21.46
CA VAL A 58 -13.16 -2.35 22.15
C VAL A 58 -12.58 -2.31 23.56
N ALA A 59 -11.35 -1.80 23.74
CA ALA A 59 -10.70 -1.68 25.04
C ALA A 59 -11.53 -0.85 26.03
N ASP A 60 -11.96 0.34 25.58
CA ASP A 60 -12.76 1.28 26.38
C ASP A 60 -14.11 0.67 26.77
N PHE A 61 -14.81 0.10 25.79
CA PHE A 61 -16.13 -0.49 26.02
C PHE A 61 -16.06 -1.71 26.95
N THR A 62 -15.14 -2.64 26.70
CA THR A 62 -14.99 -3.86 27.50
C THR A 62 -14.50 -3.58 28.92
N THR A 63 -13.67 -2.56 29.13
CA THR A 63 -13.27 -2.12 30.48
C THR A 63 -14.49 -1.69 31.29
N HIS A 64 -15.37 -0.90 30.68
CA HIS A 64 -16.60 -0.46 31.33
C HIS A 64 -17.64 -1.58 31.51
N LEU A 65 -17.69 -2.55 30.59
CA LEU A 65 -18.52 -3.75 30.75
C LEU A 65 -18.09 -4.56 31.96
N VAL A 66 -16.80 -4.87 32.08
CA VAL A 66 -16.27 -5.69 33.18
C VAL A 66 -16.44 -5.00 34.54
N ASP A 67 -16.28 -3.67 34.61
CA ASP A 67 -16.48 -2.88 35.84
C ASP A 67 -17.93 -2.92 36.35
N LYS A 68 -18.90 -3.01 35.43
CA LYS A 68 -20.35 -2.95 35.73
C LYS A 68 -21.04 -4.30 35.67
N LYS A 69 -20.31 -5.40 35.48
CA LYS A 69 -20.88 -6.73 35.20
C LYS A 69 -21.86 -7.27 36.25
N ASP A 70 -21.74 -6.81 37.51
CA ASP A 70 -22.57 -7.25 38.63
C ASP A 70 -23.83 -6.35 38.83
N ASP A 71 -23.97 -5.25 38.08
CA ASP A 71 -25.08 -4.30 38.17
C ASP A 71 -25.80 -4.17 36.81
N GLN A 72 -26.94 -4.85 36.69
CA GLN A 72 -27.70 -4.91 35.45
C GLN A 72 -28.29 -3.56 35.03
N ASP A 73 -28.69 -2.70 35.98
CA ASP A 73 -29.18 -1.35 35.67
C ASP A 73 -28.03 -0.45 35.16
N ALA A 74 -26.81 -0.67 35.67
CA ALA A 74 -25.62 0.02 35.20
C ALA A 74 -25.16 -0.46 33.81
N LEU A 75 -25.35 -1.74 33.49
CA LEU A 75 -25.11 -2.29 32.16
C LEU A 75 -26.09 -1.71 31.13
N ASP A 76 -27.39 -1.70 31.42
CA ASP A 76 -28.40 -1.15 30.51
C ASP A 76 -28.11 0.32 30.20
N LYS A 77 -27.78 1.13 31.22
CA LYS A 77 -27.33 2.51 31.03
C LYS A 77 -26.05 2.61 30.22
N LEU A 78 -25.09 1.71 30.41
CA LEU A 78 -23.86 1.70 29.63
C LEU A 78 -24.17 1.56 28.14
N TYR A 79 -25.04 0.62 27.76
CA TYR A 79 -25.43 0.43 26.36
C TYR A 79 -26.13 1.68 25.79
N ASP A 80 -27.09 2.25 26.54
CA ASP A 80 -27.83 3.44 26.10
C ASP A 80 -26.92 4.67 25.93
N ASP A 81 -26.03 4.92 26.90
CA ASP A 81 -25.13 6.07 26.90
C ASP A 81 -24.00 5.93 25.86
N ASN A 82 -23.63 4.70 25.50
CA ASN A 82 -22.49 4.41 24.63
C ASN A 82 -22.87 3.97 23.21
N MET A 83 -24.10 4.26 22.75
CA MET A 83 -24.54 3.92 21.39
C MET A 83 -23.56 4.38 20.29
N LYS A 84 -22.88 5.52 20.49
CA LYS A 84 -21.83 6.00 19.57
C LYS A 84 -20.60 5.09 19.55
N LEU A 85 -20.11 4.69 20.71
CA LEU A 85 -18.95 3.82 20.85
C LEU A 85 -19.25 2.43 20.26
N THR A 86 -20.42 1.87 20.55
CA THR A 86 -20.87 0.60 19.94
C THR A 86 -20.97 0.72 18.42
N SER A 87 -21.47 1.85 17.90
CA SER A 87 -21.51 2.11 16.46
C SER A 87 -20.11 2.20 15.84
N GLU A 88 -19.13 2.75 16.57
CA GLU A 88 -17.75 2.87 16.13
C GLU A 88 -17.03 1.51 16.10
N ILE A 89 -17.26 0.65 17.10
CA ILE A 89 -16.80 -0.75 17.11
C ILE A 89 -17.34 -1.48 15.87
N VAL A 90 -18.65 -1.40 15.62
CA VAL A 90 -19.29 -2.07 14.47
C VAL A 90 -18.78 -1.51 13.14
N ARG A 91 -18.60 -0.19 13.03
CA ARG A 91 -18.08 0.47 11.83
C ARG A 91 -16.66 0.01 11.52
N SER A 92 -15.76 0.12 12.49
CA SER A 92 -14.34 -0.20 12.32
C SER A 92 -14.14 -1.70 12.07
N TYR A 93 -14.87 -2.57 12.79
CA TYR A 93 -14.91 -4.02 12.54
C TYR A 93 -15.29 -4.35 11.09
N ASN A 94 -16.39 -3.79 10.60
CA ASN A 94 -16.84 -4.03 9.23
C ASN A 94 -15.88 -3.43 8.20
N SER A 95 -15.34 -2.24 8.47
CA SER A 95 -14.34 -1.60 7.60
C SER A 95 -13.11 -2.50 7.45
N LEU A 96 -12.55 -3.00 8.55
CA LEU A 96 -11.40 -3.90 8.53
C LEU A 96 -11.69 -5.18 7.75
N ARG A 97 -12.86 -5.82 7.96
CA ARG A 97 -13.26 -7.01 7.19
C ARG A 97 -13.43 -6.78 5.70
N LEU A 98 -13.68 -5.55 5.26
CA LEU A 98 -13.75 -5.20 3.84
C LEU A 98 -12.37 -4.91 3.24
N HIS A 99 -11.41 -4.47 4.05
CA HIS A 99 -10.03 -4.20 3.63
C HIS A 99 -9.16 -5.47 3.61
N LEU A 100 -9.41 -6.41 4.52
CA LEU A 100 -8.65 -7.64 4.70
C LEU A 100 -9.12 -8.74 3.73
N ASN A 101 -8.17 -9.56 3.27
CA ASN A 101 -8.44 -10.74 2.49
C ASN A 101 -8.77 -11.93 3.40
N LYS A 102 -9.93 -12.56 3.20
CA LYS A 102 -10.40 -13.70 4.01
C LYS A 102 -9.47 -14.92 3.99
N VAL A 103 -8.65 -15.09 2.96
CA VAL A 103 -7.75 -16.24 2.81
C VAL A 103 -6.36 -15.89 3.32
N ASP A 104 -5.80 -14.78 2.82
CA ASP A 104 -4.42 -14.40 3.13
C ASP A 104 -4.30 -13.86 4.56
N ASP A 105 -5.32 -13.15 5.06
CA ASP A 105 -5.33 -12.52 6.39
C ASP A 105 -6.23 -13.26 7.39
N LYS A 106 -6.41 -14.57 7.19
CA LYS A 106 -7.38 -15.36 7.97
C LYS A 106 -7.20 -15.21 9.48
N GLU A 107 -5.95 -15.31 9.96
CA GLU A 107 -5.65 -15.22 11.39
C GLU A 107 -6.03 -13.85 11.97
N ILE A 108 -5.78 -12.77 11.23
CA ILE A 108 -6.21 -11.41 11.60
C ILE A 108 -7.74 -11.35 11.68
N VAL A 109 -8.43 -11.90 10.68
CA VAL A 109 -9.90 -11.91 10.62
C VAL A 109 -10.51 -12.71 11.78
N ASP A 110 -9.89 -13.83 12.16
CA ASP A 110 -10.35 -14.66 13.27
C ASP A 110 -10.19 -13.91 14.61
N ILE A 111 -9.02 -13.33 14.89
CA ILE A 111 -8.79 -12.53 16.12
C ILE A 111 -9.67 -11.27 16.16
N LEU A 112 -9.86 -10.61 15.01
CA LEU A 112 -10.77 -9.49 14.88
C LEU A 112 -12.22 -9.88 15.25
N GLY A 113 -12.64 -11.09 14.86
CA GLY A 113 -13.92 -11.67 15.26
C GLY A 113 -14.02 -11.91 16.77
N GLU A 114 -13.00 -12.51 17.37
CA GLU A 114 -12.95 -12.76 18.81
C GLU A 114 -13.02 -11.46 19.63
N LEU A 115 -12.28 -10.42 19.23
CA LEU A 115 -12.34 -9.11 19.88
C LEU A 115 -13.71 -8.46 19.76
N TYR A 116 -14.35 -8.58 18.60
CA TYR A 116 -15.70 -8.08 18.39
C TYR A 116 -16.71 -8.79 19.29
N GLU A 117 -16.54 -10.11 19.51
CA GLU A 117 -17.42 -10.87 20.40
C GLU A 117 -17.39 -10.37 21.85
N PHE A 118 -16.25 -9.90 22.37
CA PHE A 118 -16.21 -9.32 23.72
C PHE A 118 -17.11 -8.09 23.89
N ALA A 119 -17.29 -7.31 22.82
CA ALA A 119 -18.15 -6.13 22.82
C ALA A 119 -19.60 -6.44 22.39
N ALA A 120 -19.84 -7.56 21.70
CA ALA A 120 -21.14 -7.90 21.14
C ALA A 120 -21.90 -8.96 21.96
N LYS A 121 -21.21 -9.78 22.77
CA LYS A 121 -21.83 -10.78 23.63
C LYS A 121 -22.54 -10.12 24.81
N GLY A 122 -23.73 -10.64 25.14
CA GLY A 122 -24.46 -10.26 26.34
C GLY A 122 -23.96 -10.93 27.62
N GLU A 123 -23.07 -11.92 27.49
CA GLU A 123 -22.43 -12.61 28.62
C GLU A 123 -21.02 -12.06 28.82
N ILE A 124 -20.71 -11.61 30.03
CA ILE A 124 -19.40 -11.08 30.42
C ILE A 124 -18.66 -12.16 31.20
N ASP A 125 -18.06 -13.11 30.49
CA ASP A 125 -17.33 -14.27 31.03
C ASP A 125 -15.79 -14.11 30.97
N PHE A 126 -15.33 -12.91 30.67
CA PHE A 126 -13.91 -12.58 30.44
C PHE A 126 -13.41 -11.51 31.43
N GLU A 127 -12.10 -11.42 31.56
CA GLU A 127 -11.43 -10.32 32.26
C GLU A 127 -10.84 -9.32 31.26
N VAL A 128 -10.59 -8.08 31.71
CA VAL A 128 -9.90 -7.05 30.90
C VAL A 128 -8.57 -7.58 30.34
N LYS A 129 -7.88 -8.43 31.11
CA LYS A 129 -6.62 -9.06 30.69
C LYS A 129 -6.76 -9.96 29.46
N ASP A 130 -7.90 -10.64 29.31
CA ASP A 130 -8.17 -11.51 28.16
C ASP A 130 -8.34 -10.66 26.88
N VAL A 131 -9.05 -9.53 27.00
CA VAL A 131 -9.20 -8.55 25.92
C VAL A 131 -7.84 -7.98 25.53
N THR A 132 -7.06 -7.48 26.50
CA THR A 132 -5.72 -6.94 26.27
C THR A 132 -4.78 -7.94 25.60
N LYS A 133 -4.89 -9.23 25.93
CA LYS A 133 -4.09 -10.28 25.27
C LYS A 133 -4.44 -10.36 23.77
N LYS A 134 -5.73 -10.33 23.44
CA LYS A 134 -6.21 -10.39 22.05
C LYS A 134 -5.92 -9.11 21.26
N GLU A 135 -5.95 -7.95 21.91
CA GLU A 135 -5.51 -6.68 21.31
C GLU A 135 -4.04 -6.75 20.89
N ASN A 136 -3.16 -7.24 21.78
CA ASN A 136 -1.74 -7.38 21.47
C ASN A 136 -1.49 -8.40 20.35
N GLU A 137 -2.27 -9.49 20.32
CA GLU A 137 -2.24 -10.47 19.23
C GLU A 137 -2.63 -9.83 17.89
N LEU A 138 -3.74 -9.07 17.85
CA LEU A 138 -4.18 -8.34 16.67
C LEU A 138 -3.14 -7.31 16.20
N ILE A 139 -2.53 -6.57 17.13
CA ILE A 139 -1.47 -5.60 16.83
C ILE A 139 -0.28 -6.29 16.18
N SER A 140 0.18 -7.41 16.76
CA SER A 140 1.34 -8.14 16.24
C SER A 140 1.09 -8.62 14.80
N LEU A 141 -0.03 -9.32 14.57
CA LEU A 141 -0.38 -9.85 13.26
C LEU A 141 -0.56 -8.73 12.22
N THR A 142 -1.20 -7.62 12.64
CA THR A 142 -1.36 -6.44 11.77
C THR A 142 0.00 -5.81 11.43
N GLN A 143 0.92 -5.69 12.40
CA GLN A 143 2.25 -5.13 12.16
C GLN A 143 3.04 -5.96 11.15
N ASP A 144 2.98 -7.29 11.26
CA ASP A 144 3.64 -8.19 10.33
C ASP A 144 3.05 -8.07 8.93
N MET A 145 1.72 -8.12 8.78
CA MET A 145 1.05 -7.91 7.50
C MET A 145 1.39 -6.56 6.86
N LEU A 146 1.33 -5.46 7.63
CA LEU A 146 1.66 -4.12 7.13
C LEU A 146 3.14 -4.03 6.71
N LYS A 147 4.04 -4.74 7.39
CA LYS A 147 5.47 -4.78 7.05
C LYS A 147 5.73 -5.56 5.76
N GLU A 148 4.99 -6.64 5.53
CA GLU A 148 5.05 -7.38 4.26
C GLU A 148 4.58 -6.52 3.09
N GLU A 149 3.44 -5.85 3.23
CA GLU A 149 2.92 -4.94 2.20
C GLU A 149 3.83 -3.72 2.00
N TRP A 150 4.43 -3.18 3.06
CA TRP A 150 5.42 -2.11 2.94
C TRP A 150 6.67 -2.57 2.17
N THR A 151 7.12 -3.80 2.41
CA THR A 151 8.24 -4.40 1.67
C THR A 151 7.89 -4.55 0.19
N ARG A 152 6.65 -4.95 -0.11
CA ARG A 152 6.13 -5.06 -1.48
C ARG A 152 6.09 -3.70 -2.18
N VAL A 153 5.62 -2.65 -1.50
CA VAL A 153 5.60 -1.27 -2.01
C VAL A 153 7.03 -0.77 -2.30
N LYS A 154 7.97 -1.00 -1.38
CA LYS A 154 9.38 -0.62 -1.55
C LYS A 154 10.09 -1.36 -2.69
N ALA A 155 9.78 -2.63 -2.89
CA ALA A 155 10.32 -3.40 -4.00
C ALA A 155 9.89 -2.81 -5.36
N GLY A 156 8.79 -2.08 -5.38
CA GLY A 156 8.23 -1.44 -6.55
C GLY A 156 7.62 -2.44 -7.54
N GLU A 157 6.87 -1.88 -8.50
CA GLU A 157 6.25 -2.67 -9.55
C GLU A 157 7.31 -3.31 -10.46
N LYS A 158 7.00 -4.51 -11.01
CA LYS A 158 7.90 -5.21 -11.94
C LYS A 158 8.23 -4.33 -13.16
N THR A 159 7.24 -3.55 -13.61
CA THR A 159 7.35 -2.61 -14.74
C THR A 159 8.39 -1.54 -14.44
N TYR A 160 8.28 -0.82 -13.32
CA TYR A 160 9.30 0.15 -12.88
C TYR A 160 10.72 -0.43 -12.89
N ARG A 161 10.89 -1.64 -12.31
CA ARG A 161 12.20 -2.31 -12.28
C ARG A 161 12.76 -2.58 -13.68
N PHE A 162 11.92 -3.00 -14.62
CA PHE A 162 12.31 -3.20 -16.01
C PHE A 162 12.63 -1.87 -16.70
N MET A 163 11.77 -0.85 -16.57
CA MET A 163 11.97 0.45 -17.23
C MET A 163 13.24 1.15 -16.75
N LYS A 164 13.62 0.98 -15.48
CA LYS A 164 14.90 1.48 -14.95
C LYS A 164 16.10 0.94 -15.74
N TRP A 165 16.14 -0.37 -15.99
CA TRP A 165 17.22 -1.01 -16.74
C TRP A 165 17.15 -0.71 -18.24
N PHE A 166 15.93 -0.68 -18.79
CA PHE A 166 15.70 -0.33 -20.18
C PHE A 166 16.18 1.11 -20.49
N GLY A 167 15.80 2.09 -19.66
CA GLY A 167 16.25 3.47 -19.80
C GLY A 167 17.77 3.62 -19.70
N LEU A 168 18.40 2.91 -18.75
CA LEU A 168 19.86 2.88 -18.62
C LEU A 168 20.52 2.30 -19.88
N SER A 169 19.96 1.21 -20.43
CA SER A 169 20.46 0.59 -21.66
C SER A 169 20.39 1.52 -22.87
N MET A 170 19.36 2.36 -22.96
CA MET A 170 19.20 3.33 -24.04
C MET A 170 20.21 4.47 -24.00
N ILE A 171 20.78 4.78 -22.83
CA ILE A 171 21.86 5.78 -22.70
C ILE A 171 23.22 5.12 -22.99
N ILE A 172 23.45 3.93 -22.45
CA ILE A 172 24.76 3.25 -22.53
C ILE A 172 25.01 2.69 -23.94
N ALA A 173 24.00 2.10 -24.59
CA ALA A 173 24.19 1.43 -25.87
C ALA A 173 24.72 2.38 -26.98
N PRO A 174 24.17 3.60 -27.17
CA PRO A 174 24.72 4.54 -28.15
C PRO A 174 26.16 4.95 -27.82
N LEU A 175 26.48 5.21 -26.54
CA LEU A 175 27.83 5.56 -26.11
C LEU A 175 28.83 4.45 -26.39
N LEU A 176 28.44 3.19 -26.15
CA LEU A 176 29.26 2.03 -26.48
C LEU A 176 29.47 1.89 -27.99
N VAL A 177 28.43 2.08 -28.80
CA VAL A 177 28.55 2.04 -30.26
C VAL A 177 29.52 3.11 -30.76
N ILE A 178 29.43 4.34 -30.23
CA ILE A 178 30.35 5.43 -30.56
C ILE A 178 31.78 5.08 -30.13
N ALA A 179 31.98 4.57 -28.91
CA ALA A 179 33.29 4.20 -28.39
C ALA A 179 33.94 3.07 -29.22
N MET A 180 33.19 2.03 -29.58
CA MET A 180 33.69 0.90 -30.37
C MET A 180 34.05 1.30 -31.81
N ASN A 181 33.35 2.29 -32.37
CA ASN A 181 33.58 2.78 -33.73
C ASN A 181 34.41 4.08 -33.76
N TYR A 182 35.02 4.47 -32.63
CA TYR A 182 35.68 5.76 -32.50
C TYR A 182 36.75 6.00 -33.56
N GLN A 183 37.57 5.00 -33.89
CA GLN A 183 38.62 5.12 -34.92
C GLN A 183 38.06 5.36 -36.32
N TYR A 184 36.96 4.69 -36.70
CA TYR A 184 36.28 4.88 -37.99
C TYR A 184 35.58 6.23 -38.06
N ILE A 185 34.94 6.64 -36.96
CA ILE A 185 34.29 7.95 -36.86
C ILE A 185 35.34 9.07 -36.94
N ALA A 186 36.49 8.90 -36.25
CA ALA A 186 37.57 9.87 -36.27
C ALA A 186 38.24 10.00 -37.65
N THR A 187 38.35 8.92 -38.43
CA THR A 187 38.88 8.98 -39.81
C THR A 187 37.88 9.55 -40.80
N PHE A 188 36.58 9.33 -40.61
CA PHE A 188 35.52 9.93 -41.44
C PHE A 188 35.34 11.44 -41.19
N LEU A 189 35.58 11.90 -39.95
CA LEU A 189 35.48 13.31 -39.55
C LEU A 189 36.80 14.08 -39.70
N ALA A 190 37.90 13.41 -40.05
CA ALA A 190 39.17 14.08 -40.34
C ALA A 190 39.05 14.80 -41.70
N PRO A 191 39.42 16.10 -41.77
CA PRO A 191 39.32 16.91 -42.98
C PRO A 191 40.24 16.45 -44.11
#